data_AF-A0A1W1ZGM4-F1
#
_entry.id   AF-A0A1W1ZGM4-F1
#
_cell.length_a   1.000
_cell.length_b   1.000
_cell.length_c   1.000
_cell.angle_alpha   90.00
_cell.angle_beta   90.00
_cell.angle_gamma   90.00
#
_symmetry.space_group_name_H-M   'P 1'
#
loop_
_entity.id
_entity.type
_entity.pdbx_description
1 polymer ?
#
loop_
_entity_poly.entity_id
_entity_poly.type
_entity_poly.pdbx_seq_one_letter_code
_entity_poly.pdbx_strand_id
1 'polypeptide(L)'
;MNKSIKTMIGASFATTAAVVAFAPQVSAEETYTIESGDTLFSLSREFDTTIDELIQLNHIEDANLIIAGEHLTLPGAKTVENNAEDGVYTVVSGDTLNKIAAQFNTTAQHIRDLNGITGDLILVGQQLKVAGEVEQATVTEETVGQQVETPVVAEEAAPVVEETVEAPVQQAPVSQEPVVQEVQPQVDQQAAVQAQVEAAQAEAEARAAEAAQQQAAVQAQVEAAQAEAAAQAEAEQQAEAEAAAQAEAEQQAQAEAEAAAQA
;
A
#
# COMPACT_ATOMS: atom_id res chain seq x y z
N MET A 1 -70.83 38.70 4.39
CA MET A 1 -70.66 38.50 5.84
C MET A 1 -70.00 37.14 6.05
N ASN A 2 -68.98 36.92 6.87
CA ASN A 2 -68.07 37.78 7.62
C ASN A 2 -66.74 37.02 7.74
N LYS A 3 -65.66 37.76 7.43
CA LYS A 3 -64.25 37.67 7.83
C LYS A 3 -63.91 36.67 8.93
N SER A 4 -62.79 35.95 8.76
CA SER A 4 -61.68 35.78 9.75
C SER A 4 -60.70 34.69 9.27
N ILE A 5 -59.39 34.66 9.53
CA ILE A 5 -58.38 35.57 10.08
C ILE A 5 -57.05 35.06 9.50
N LYS A 6 -56.17 36.00 9.16
CA LYS A 6 -54.80 35.78 8.73
C LYS A 6 -53.93 35.66 9.98
N THR A 7 -53.21 34.55 10.13
CA THR A 7 -52.07 34.46 11.05
C THR A 7 -50.86 33.90 10.30
N MET A 8 -49.94 34.82 10.04
CA MET A 8 -48.54 34.59 9.72
C MET A 8 -47.80 34.65 11.07
N ILE A 9 -46.87 33.73 11.33
CA ILE A 9 -45.57 33.89 12.04
C ILE A 9 -45.03 32.48 12.28
N GLY A 10 -43.80 32.25 11.84
CA GLY A 10 -43.06 31.03 12.09
C GLY A 10 -41.92 30.85 11.09
N ALA A 11 -41.00 31.81 11.04
CA ALA A 11 -39.70 31.58 10.43
C ALA A 11 -39.02 30.44 11.20
N SER A 12 -38.57 29.40 10.50
CA SER A 12 -37.57 28.48 11.04
C SER A 12 -36.68 27.98 9.92
N PHE A 13 -35.43 28.35 10.09
CA PHE A 13 -34.21 28.07 9.37
C PHE A 13 -34.24 26.91 8.36
N ALA A 14 -33.84 27.27 7.13
CA ALA A 14 -33.13 26.34 6.28
C ALA A 14 -31.85 25.89 7.01
N THR A 15 -31.86 24.66 7.49
CA THR A 15 -30.66 23.85 7.65
C THR A 15 -31.02 22.50 7.08
N THR A 16 -30.88 22.35 5.77
CA THR A 16 -30.58 21.05 5.19
C THR A 16 -29.21 20.66 5.73
N ALA A 17 -29.18 20.07 6.93
CA ALA A 17 -28.06 19.25 7.33
C ALA A 17 -28.07 18.07 6.35
N ALA A 18 -27.21 18.14 5.35
CA ALA A 18 -26.81 16.94 4.63
C ALA A 18 -26.18 16.03 5.69
N VAL A 19 -26.96 15.06 6.18
CA VAL A 19 -26.42 13.95 6.95
C VAL A 19 -25.53 13.20 5.97
N VAL A 20 -24.24 13.53 5.95
CA VAL A 20 -23.23 12.64 5.38
C VAL A 20 -23.13 11.51 6.40
N ALA A 21 -23.97 10.50 6.22
CA ALA A 21 -23.84 9.25 6.95
C ALA A 21 -22.48 8.67 6.55
N PHE A 22 -21.47 8.84 7.41
CA PHE A 22 -20.23 8.10 7.31
C PHE A 22 -20.55 6.67 7.73
N ALA A 23 -21.12 5.89 6.82
CA ALA A 23 -21.30 4.48 7.04
C ALA A 23 -19.91 3.86 7.29
N PRO A 24 -19.73 2.98 8.29
CA PRO A 24 -18.53 2.18 8.36
C PRO A 24 -18.44 1.42 7.04
N GLN A 25 -17.41 1.72 6.24
CA GLN A 25 -17.03 0.97 5.06
C GLN A 25 -16.55 -0.40 5.56
N VAL A 26 -17.49 -1.29 5.83
CA VAL A 26 -17.21 -2.71 6.01
C VAL A 26 -16.76 -3.17 4.62
N SER A 27 -15.44 -3.30 4.47
CA SER A 27 -14.85 -3.93 3.29
C SER A 27 -15.51 -5.29 3.17
N ALA A 28 -16.43 -5.43 2.21
CA ALA A 28 -17.11 -6.69 1.98
C ALA A 28 -16.04 -7.71 1.58
N GLU A 29 -15.83 -8.71 2.43
CA GLU A 29 -15.00 -9.86 2.10
C GLU A 29 -15.76 -10.63 1.02
N GLU A 30 -15.27 -10.55 -0.22
CA GLU A 30 -15.87 -11.23 -1.35
C GLU A 30 -15.43 -12.70 -1.32
N THR A 31 -16.36 -13.65 -1.34
CA THR A 31 -16.03 -15.08 -1.30
C THR A 31 -16.33 -15.73 -2.64
N TYR A 32 -15.37 -16.48 -3.17
CA TYR A 32 -15.48 -17.28 -4.38
C TYR A 32 -15.56 -18.77 -4.05
N THR A 33 -16.34 -19.55 -4.80
CA THR A 33 -16.38 -21.02 -4.64
C THR A 33 -15.53 -21.65 -5.72
N ILE A 34 -14.47 -22.35 -5.32
CA ILE A 34 -13.48 -22.92 -6.25
C ILE A 34 -14.14 -23.94 -7.17
N GLU A 35 -13.97 -23.79 -8.47
CA GLU A 35 -14.46 -24.71 -9.49
C GLU A 35 -13.39 -25.76 -9.89
N SER A 36 -13.84 -26.82 -10.55
CA SER A 36 -12.93 -27.87 -11.01
C SER A 36 -12.05 -27.35 -12.15
N GLY A 37 -10.75 -27.25 -11.90
CA GLY A 37 -9.77 -26.75 -12.87
C GLY A 37 -9.16 -25.42 -12.47
N ASP A 38 -9.65 -24.80 -11.41
CA ASP A 38 -9.07 -23.59 -10.85
C ASP A 38 -7.69 -23.84 -10.26
N THR A 39 -6.89 -22.79 -10.32
CA THR A 39 -5.59 -22.69 -9.66
C THR A 39 -5.51 -21.32 -9.00
N LEU A 40 -4.70 -21.17 -7.94
CA LEU A 40 -4.45 -19.84 -7.36
C LEU A 40 -3.91 -18.87 -8.42
N PHE A 41 -3.16 -19.38 -9.42
CA PHE A 41 -2.68 -18.58 -10.53
C PHE A 41 -3.82 -18.02 -11.39
N SER A 42 -4.73 -18.87 -11.87
CA SER A 42 -5.86 -18.43 -12.71
C SER A 42 -6.77 -17.46 -11.95
N LEU A 43 -7.10 -17.80 -10.70
CA LEU A 43 -7.95 -16.97 -9.84
C LEU A 43 -7.29 -15.62 -9.52
N SER A 44 -5.98 -15.59 -9.28
CA SER A 44 -5.28 -14.32 -9.05
C SER A 44 -5.31 -13.38 -10.26
N ARG A 45 -5.37 -13.92 -11.48
CA ARG A 45 -5.46 -13.12 -12.70
C ARG A 45 -6.89 -12.66 -12.95
N GLU A 46 -7.87 -13.49 -12.61
CA GLU A 46 -9.29 -13.20 -12.79
C GLU A 46 -9.79 -12.14 -11.82
N PHE A 47 -9.36 -12.22 -10.57
CA PHE A 47 -9.77 -11.31 -9.50
C PHE A 47 -8.75 -10.19 -9.22
N ASP A 48 -7.83 -9.95 -10.16
CA ASP A 48 -6.81 -8.88 -10.07
C ASP A 48 -6.03 -8.86 -8.73
N THR A 49 -5.76 -10.04 -8.17
CA THR A 49 -5.03 -10.23 -6.90
C THR A 49 -3.74 -11.04 -7.12
N THR A 50 -3.16 -11.61 -6.06
CA THR A 50 -2.01 -12.52 -6.11
C THR A 50 -2.16 -13.80 -5.34
N ILE A 51 -1.38 -14.79 -5.78
CA ILE A 51 -1.25 -16.08 -5.12
C ILE A 51 -0.89 -15.90 -3.65
N ASP A 52 0.10 -15.05 -3.33
CA ASP A 52 0.52 -14.80 -1.95
C ASP A 52 -0.58 -14.18 -1.09
N GLU A 53 -1.39 -13.27 -1.65
CA GLU A 53 -2.52 -12.66 -0.94
C GLU A 53 -3.60 -13.69 -0.64
N LEU A 54 -3.97 -14.49 -1.65
CA LEU A 54 -4.93 -15.57 -1.52
C LEU A 54 -4.45 -16.60 -0.49
N ILE A 55 -3.16 -16.92 -0.48
CA ILE A 55 -2.55 -17.82 0.50
C ILE A 55 -2.65 -17.26 1.92
N GLN A 56 -2.24 -16.01 2.12
CA GLN A 56 -2.21 -15.40 3.44
C GLN A 56 -3.62 -15.22 4.00
N LEU A 57 -4.54 -14.74 3.17
CA LEU A 57 -5.93 -14.46 3.55
C LEU A 57 -6.70 -15.73 3.90
N ASN A 58 -6.43 -16.82 3.20
CA ASN A 58 -7.14 -18.10 3.40
C ASN A 58 -6.32 -19.13 4.17
N HIS A 59 -5.15 -18.74 4.68
CA HIS A 59 -4.22 -19.61 5.41
C HIS A 59 -3.88 -20.92 4.66
N ILE A 60 -3.64 -20.83 3.35
CA ILE A 60 -3.36 -21.98 2.49
C ILE A 60 -1.91 -22.44 2.70
N GLU A 61 -1.70 -23.68 3.12
CA GLU A 61 -0.35 -24.21 3.36
C GLU A 61 0.38 -24.63 2.07
N ASP A 62 -0.35 -25.18 1.09
CA ASP A 62 0.20 -25.58 -0.21
C ASP A 62 -0.51 -24.86 -1.35
N ALA A 63 0.22 -23.96 -2.01
CA ALA A 63 -0.28 -23.14 -3.12
C ALA A 63 -0.79 -23.97 -4.33
N ASN A 64 -0.33 -25.21 -4.47
CA ASN A 64 -0.72 -26.08 -5.59
C ASN A 64 -1.94 -26.94 -5.27
N LEU A 65 -2.43 -26.92 -4.02
CA LEU A 65 -3.54 -27.75 -3.58
C LEU A 65 -4.69 -26.86 -3.08
N ILE A 66 -5.58 -26.51 -4.01
CA ILE A 66 -6.87 -25.93 -3.71
C ILE A 66 -7.97 -26.91 -4.10
N ILE A 67 -9.04 -26.99 -3.31
CA ILE A 67 -10.08 -28.02 -3.46
C ILE A 67 -11.33 -27.40 -4.06
N ALA A 68 -11.82 -27.99 -5.15
CA ALA A 68 -13.08 -27.58 -5.75
C ALA A 68 -14.25 -27.74 -4.76
N GLY A 69 -15.10 -26.73 -4.70
CA GLY A 69 -16.23 -26.60 -3.78
C GLY A 69 -15.89 -25.90 -2.47
N GLU A 70 -14.61 -25.63 -2.18
CA GLU A 70 -14.24 -24.81 -1.03
C GLU A 70 -14.40 -23.31 -1.32
N HIS A 71 -14.58 -22.53 -0.25
CA HIS A 71 -14.68 -21.09 -0.33
C HIS A 71 -13.31 -20.45 -0.21
N LEU A 72 -12.96 -19.65 -1.21
CA LEU A 72 -11.80 -18.79 -1.23
C LEU A 72 -12.25 -17.37 -0.91
N THR A 73 -11.79 -16.84 0.20
CA THR A 73 -11.91 -15.42 0.53
C THR A 73 -11.01 -14.65 -0.43
N LEU A 74 -11.61 -13.80 -1.25
CA LEU A 74 -10.88 -12.89 -2.09
C LEU A 74 -10.59 -11.62 -1.28
N PRO A 75 -9.42 -11.01 -1.48
CA PRO A 75 -9.20 -9.67 -0.96
C PRO A 75 -10.28 -8.79 -1.57
N GLY A 76 -11.09 -8.18 -0.71
CA GLY A 76 -12.21 -7.36 -1.17
C GLY A 76 -11.68 -6.39 -2.21
N ALA A 77 -12.32 -6.34 -3.39
CA ALA A 77 -12.02 -5.37 -4.42
C ALA A 77 -12.27 -3.99 -3.81
N LYS A 78 -11.25 -3.45 -3.13
CA LYS A 78 -11.20 -2.05 -2.85
C LYS A 78 -11.12 -1.44 -4.24
N THR A 79 -12.25 -0.95 -4.72
CA THR A 79 -12.25 0.33 -5.41
C THR A 79 -11.50 1.25 -4.48
N VAL A 80 -10.18 1.30 -4.66
CA VAL A 80 -9.32 2.26 -4.01
C VAL A 80 -9.93 3.56 -4.49
N GLU A 81 -10.66 4.25 -3.61
CA GLU A 81 -10.92 5.66 -3.80
C GLU A 81 -9.52 6.27 -3.79
N ASN A 82 -8.95 6.37 -4.99
CA ASN A 82 -7.65 6.94 -5.25
C ASN A 82 -7.80 8.43 -4.94
N ASN A 83 -7.70 8.78 -3.65
CA ASN A 83 -7.46 10.15 -3.26
C ASN A 83 -6.00 10.43 -3.63
N ALA A 84 -5.81 10.84 -4.88
CA ALA A 84 -4.59 11.48 -5.36
C ALA A 84 -4.20 12.72 -4.52
N GLU A 85 -5.10 13.18 -3.64
CA GLU A 85 -4.96 14.33 -2.75
C GLU A 85 -3.85 14.16 -1.70
N ASP A 86 -3.59 12.93 -1.20
CA ASP A 86 -2.57 12.70 -0.16
C ASP A 86 -1.26 12.11 -0.69
N GLY A 87 -1.27 11.57 -1.92
CA GLY A 87 -0.05 11.12 -2.59
C GLY A 87 0.66 9.92 -1.95
N VAL A 88 -0.02 9.15 -1.11
CA VAL A 88 0.51 7.96 -0.42
C VAL A 88 -0.30 6.73 -0.81
N TYR A 89 0.40 5.65 -1.15
CA TYR A 89 -0.15 4.36 -1.55
C TYR A 89 0.38 3.26 -0.63
N THR A 90 -0.48 2.37 -0.14
CA THR A 90 -0.04 1.20 0.63
C THR A 90 0.09 0.01 -0.30
N VAL A 91 1.31 -0.51 -0.42
CA VAL A 91 1.67 -1.67 -1.25
C VAL A 91 0.85 -2.86 -0.81
N VAL A 92 0.14 -3.47 -1.75
CA VAL A 92 -0.56 -4.74 -1.56
C VAL A 92 0.26 -5.85 -2.22
N SER A 93 -0.14 -7.09 -1.92
CA SER A 93 0.58 -8.25 -2.44
C SER A 93 0.47 -8.32 -3.97
N GLY A 94 1.61 -8.46 -4.64
CA GLY A 94 1.69 -8.51 -6.11
C GLY A 94 1.97 -7.22 -6.83
N ASP A 95 2.04 -6.14 -6.07
CA ASP A 95 2.49 -4.88 -6.61
C ASP A 95 3.92 -4.97 -7.09
N THR A 96 4.16 -4.22 -8.15
CA THR A 96 5.50 -3.85 -8.57
C THR A 96 5.50 -2.35 -8.71
N LEU A 97 6.68 -1.74 -8.55
CA LEU A 97 6.83 -0.30 -8.74
C LEU A 97 6.29 0.16 -10.11
N ASN A 98 6.40 -0.67 -11.15
CA ASN A 98 5.87 -0.35 -12.49
C ASN A 98 4.33 -0.35 -12.54
N LYS A 99 3.66 -1.30 -11.88
CA LYS A 99 2.19 -1.34 -11.83
C LYS A 99 1.64 -0.13 -11.05
N ILE A 100 2.23 0.14 -9.89
CA ILE A 100 1.89 1.30 -9.07
C ILE A 100 2.15 2.58 -9.88
N ALA A 101 3.32 2.72 -10.52
CA ALA A 101 3.63 3.89 -11.33
C ALA A 101 2.61 4.13 -12.45
N ALA A 102 2.18 3.08 -13.15
CA ALA A 102 1.18 3.19 -14.20
C ALA A 102 -0.18 3.66 -13.64
N GLN A 103 -0.59 3.14 -12.48
CA GLN A 103 -1.82 3.54 -11.80
C GLN A 103 -1.82 5.03 -11.42
N PHE A 104 -0.68 5.55 -10.96
CA PHE A 104 -0.54 6.94 -10.51
C PHE A 104 0.01 7.89 -11.58
N ASN A 105 0.05 7.46 -12.85
CA ASN A 105 0.58 8.24 -13.98
C ASN A 105 1.98 8.82 -13.72
N THR A 106 2.85 8.04 -13.06
CA THR A 106 4.23 8.41 -12.75
C THR A 106 5.19 7.33 -13.27
N THR A 107 6.45 7.34 -12.82
CA THR A 107 7.43 6.31 -13.19
C THR A 107 7.92 5.55 -11.96
N ALA A 108 8.30 4.29 -12.13
CA ALA A 108 8.90 3.50 -11.05
C ALA A 108 10.17 4.17 -10.50
N GLN A 109 10.92 4.84 -11.37
CA GLN A 109 12.08 5.64 -10.97
C GLN A 109 11.68 6.78 -10.04
N HIS A 110 10.65 7.54 -10.40
CA HIS A 110 10.16 8.63 -9.55
C HIS A 110 9.68 8.12 -8.19
N ILE A 111 8.95 7.00 -8.15
CA ILE A 111 8.53 6.38 -6.89
C ILE A 111 9.75 5.96 -6.05
N ARG A 112 10.78 5.37 -6.66
CA ARG A 112 12.03 5.06 -5.94
C ARG A 112 12.66 6.30 -5.34
N ASP A 113 12.80 7.35 -6.14
CA ASP A 113 13.45 8.60 -5.74
C ASP A 113 12.70 9.26 -4.58
N LEU A 114 11.35 9.27 -4.63
CA LEU A 114 10.50 9.80 -3.56
C LEU A 114 10.60 9.03 -2.24
N ASN A 115 10.89 7.73 -2.30
CA ASN A 115 10.85 6.84 -1.14
C ASN A 115 12.22 6.31 -0.70
N GLY A 116 13.31 6.72 -1.37
CA GLY A 116 14.67 6.25 -1.09
C GLY A 116 14.86 4.75 -1.33
N ILE A 117 14.11 4.15 -2.26
CA ILE A 117 14.16 2.71 -2.55
C ILE A 117 15.27 2.44 -3.57
N THR A 118 16.17 1.52 -3.23
CA THR A 118 17.17 1.00 -4.17
C THR A 118 16.66 -0.29 -4.81
N GLY A 119 16.50 -0.31 -6.13
CA GLY A 119 15.98 -1.47 -6.87
C GLY A 119 14.44 -1.57 -6.85
N ASP A 120 13.91 -2.76 -7.15
CA ASP A 120 12.47 -2.97 -7.34
C ASP A 120 11.75 -3.65 -6.16
N LEU A 121 12.48 -3.95 -5.08
CA LEU A 121 11.91 -4.63 -3.92
C LEU A 121 11.03 -3.67 -3.12
N ILE A 122 9.75 -4.03 -3.01
CA ILE A 122 8.75 -3.40 -2.14
C ILE A 122 8.08 -4.47 -1.31
N LEU A 123 7.64 -4.12 -0.10
CA LEU A 123 7.03 -5.04 0.85
C LEU A 123 5.54 -4.78 0.96
N VAL A 124 4.75 -5.84 1.11
CA VAL A 124 3.31 -5.71 1.39
C VAL A 124 3.10 -4.92 2.70
N GLY A 125 2.15 -4.00 2.68
CA GLY A 125 1.89 -3.04 3.76
C GLY A 125 2.82 -1.82 3.77
N GLN A 126 3.81 -1.75 2.88
CA GLN A 126 4.70 -0.60 2.77
C GLN A 126 3.94 0.62 2.25
N GLN A 127 4.05 1.75 2.92
CA GLN A 127 3.51 3.03 2.42
C GLN A 127 4.54 3.69 1.49
N LEU A 128 4.10 4.01 0.28
CA LEU A 128 4.87 4.65 -0.78
C LEU A 128 4.28 6.02 -1.11
N LYS A 129 5.13 7.03 -1.14
CA LYS A 129 4.81 8.31 -1.76
C LYS A 129 4.77 8.11 -3.28
N VAL A 130 3.60 8.34 -3.86
CA VAL A 130 3.32 8.17 -5.30
C VAL A 130 2.92 9.48 -5.97
N ALA A 131 2.65 10.54 -5.21
CA ALA A 131 2.38 11.85 -5.78
C ALA A 131 3.65 12.50 -6.34
N GLY A 132 3.58 12.74 -7.65
CA GLY A 132 4.42 13.69 -8.34
C GLY A 132 3.82 13.91 -9.70
N GLU A 133 3.33 15.12 -9.94
CA GLU A 133 2.98 15.59 -11.26
C GLU A 133 4.26 15.59 -12.08
N VAL A 134 4.48 14.50 -12.81
CA VAL A 134 5.51 14.49 -13.85
C VAL A 134 4.95 15.34 -14.98
N GLU A 135 5.36 16.62 -15.02
CA GLU A 135 5.30 17.37 -16.27
C GLU A 135 5.89 16.45 -17.34
N GLN A 136 5.08 16.10 -18.33
CA GLN A 136 5.47 15.22 -19.42
C GLN A 136 6.74 15.77 -20.08
N ALA A 137 7.89 15.22 -19.71
CA ALA A 137 9.03 15.23 -20.59
C ALA A 137 8.70 14.27 -21.72
N THR A 138 8.27 14.85 -22.84
CA THR A 138 8.11 14.18 -24.13
C THR A 138 9.38 13.38 -24.46
N VAL A 139 9.35 12.07 -24.23
CA VAL A 139 10.36 11.16 -24.77
C VAL A 139 9.96 10.88 -26.20
N THR A 140 10.67 11.54 -27.11
CA THR A 140 10.74 11.17 -28.52
C THR A 140 11.16 9.70 -28.60
N GLU A 141 10.35 8.86 -29.23
CA GLU A 141 10.71 7.50 -29.62
C GLU A 141 11.99 7.53 -30.47
N GLU A 142 13.16 7.24 -29.88
CA GLU A 142 14.27 6.70 -30.65
C GLU A 142 14.00 5.22 -30.90
N THR A 143 13.43 4.98 -32.07
CA THR A 143 13.35 3.68 -32.71
C THR A 143 14.78 3.21 -33.05
N VAL A 144 15.36 2.35 -32.23
CA VAL A 144 16.51 1.53 -32.62
C VAL A 144 16.05 0.09 -32.77
N GLY A 145 15.71 -0.26 -34.01
CA GLY A 145 15.61 -1.64 -34.43
C GLY A 145 16.99 -2.29 -34.40
N GLN A 146 17.10 -3.44 -33.74
CA GLN A 146 18.20 -4.38 -33.91
C GLN A 146 17.62 -5.78 -33.67
N GLN A 147 16.98 -6.35 -34.68
CA GLN A 147 17.55 -7.41 -35.52
C GLN A 147 18.23 -8.49 -34.69
N VAL A 148 17.43 -9.51 -34.38
CA VAL A 148 17.86 -10.85 -34.04
C VAL A 148 18.42 -11.47 -35.31
N GLU A 149 19.74 -11.44 -35.49
CA GLU A 149 20.41 -12.35 -36.42
C GLU A 149 21.22 -13.37 -35.61
N THR A 150 20.72 -14.60 -35.65
CA THR A 150 21.43 -15.83 -35.28
C THR A 150 22.52 -16.12 -36.32
N PRO A 151 23.80 -16.28 -35.95
CA PRO A 151 24.75 -16.95 -36.82
C PRO A 151 24.67 -18.46 -36.60
N VAL A 152 24.08 -19.16 -37.58
CA VAL A 152 24.22 -20.62 -37.76
C VAL A 152 25.22 -20.83 -38.90
N VAL A 153 26.45 -21.21 -38.59
CA VAL A 153 27.33 -21.93 -39.54
C VAL A 153 28.15 -22.95 -38.76
N ALA A 154 28.00 -24.20 -39.19
CA ALA A 154 28.72 -25.37 -38.74
C ALA A 154 30.07 -25.53 -39.49
N GLU A 155 30.88 -26.42 -38.92
CA GLU A 155 31.72 -27.40 -39.65
C GLU A 155 33.20 -27.06 -39.96
N GLU A 156 34.06 -27.88 -39.33
CA GLU A 156 35.22 -28.57 -39.92
C GLU A 156 36.52 -27.81 -40.23
N ALA A 157 37.56 -28.07 -39.44
CA ALA A 157 38.71 -28.91 -39.84
C ALA A 157 39.93 -28.66 -38.92
N ALA A 158 40.43 -29.72 -38.30
CA ALA A 158 41.83 -29.79 -37.87
C ALA A 158 42.75 -29.86 -39.12
N PRO A 159 44.05 -29.53 -39.01
CA PRO A 159 44.97 -30.62 -38.70
C PRO A 159 46.16 -30.28 -37.78
N VAL A 160 46.58 -31.34 -37.12
CA VAL A 160 47.84 -31.59 -36.41
C VAL A 160 49.05 -31.46 -37.35
N VAL A 161 50.16 -30.88 -36.86
CA VAL A 161 51.54 -31.28 -37.21
C VAL A 161 52.51 -30.91 -36.08
N GLU A 162 53.23 -31.93 -35.62
CA GLU A 162 54.38 -31.88 -34.70
C GLU A 162 55.64 -31.34 -35.40
N GLU A 163 56.53 -30.64 -34.68
CA GLU A 163 57.99 -30.85 -34.79
C GLU A 163 58.75 -30.27 -33.58
N THR A 164 59.36 -31.16 -32.79
CA THR A 164 60.52 -30.94 -31.89
C THR A 164 61.74 -30.51 -32.72
N VAL A 165 62.71 -29.67 -32.36
CA VAL A 165 63.55 -29.51 -31.16
C VAL A 165 64.42 -28.25 -31.40
N GLU A 166 64.84 -27.49 -30.37
CA GLU A 166 66.26 -27.19 -30.08
C GLU A 166 66.46 -26.32 -28.82
N ALA A 167 67.22 -26.90 -27.89
CA ALA A 167 68.25 -26.42 -26.93
C ALA A 167 68.36 -24.95 -26.42
N PRO A 168 68.96 -24.76 -25.22
CA PRO A 168 68.76 -23.60 -24.35
C PRO A 168 69.86 -22.53 -24.49
N VAL A 169 69.50 -21.26 -24.27
CA VAL A 169 70.47 -20.17 -24.07
C VAL A 169 70.25 -19.53 -22.71
N GLN A 170 71.28 -19.64 -21.86
CA GLN A 170 71.39 -18.97 -20.56
C GLN A 170 71.40 -17.45 -20.75
N GLN A 171 70.52 -16.74 -20.04
CA GLN A 171 70.67 -15.32 -19.75
C GLN A 171 70.95 -15.11 -18.27
N ALA A 172 71.93 -14.25 -18.02
CA ALA A 172 72.52 -13.88 -16.74
C ALA A 172 71.51 -13.30 -15.73
N PRO A 173 71.81 -13.33 -14.42
CA PRO A 173 70.91 -12.80 -13.40
C PRO A 173 70.86 -11.26 -13.47
N VAL A 174 69.66 -10.71 -13.65
CA VAL A 174 69.38 -9.30 -13.44
C VAL A 174 69.21 -9.03 -11.94
N SER A 175 69.99 -8.09 -11.43
CA SER A 175 69.94 -7.58 -10.06
C SER A 175 68.54 -7.07 -9.71
N GLN A 176 67.97 -7.62 -8.64
CA GLN A 176 66.74 -7.10 -8.03
C GLN A 176 67.12 -5.97 -7.06
N GLU A 177 66.68 -4.75 -7.35
CA GLU A 177 66.60 -3.68 -6.34
C GLU A 177 65.48 -4.01 -5.34
N PRO A 178 65.64 -3.68 -4.04
CA PRO A 178 64.62 -3.96 -3.05
C PRO A 178 63.46 -2.98 -3.24
N VAL A 179 62.28 -3.50 -3.59
CA VAL A 179 61.04 -2.74 -3.56
C VAL A 179 60.73 -2.43 -2.10
N VAL A 180 60.81 -1.14 -1.75
CA VAL A 180 60.34 -0.63 -0.46
C VAL A 180 58.81 -0.75 -0.47
N GLN A 181 58.28 -1.69 0.30
CA GLN A 181 56.84 -1.88 0.45
C GLN A 181 56.31 -0.79 1.38
N GLU A 182 55.71 0.25 0.81
CA GLU A 182 55.03 1.32 1.53
C GLU A 182 53.71 0.77 2.12
N VAL A 183 53.77 0.33 3.37
CA VAL A 183 52.61 -0.13 4.14
C VAL A 183 51.92 1.09 4.74
N GLN A 184 50.98 1.76 4.03
CA GLN A 184 50.20 2.81 4.71
C GLN A 184 48.80 3.32 4.24
N PRO A 185 47.98 2.74 3.33
CA PRO A 185 46.65 3.32 3.07
C PRO A 185 45.45 2.61 3.73
N GLN A 186 45.65 1.62 4.61
CA GLN A 186 44.54 0.77 5.09
C GLN A 186 43.87 1.25 6.38
N VAL A 187 44.53 2.04 7.23
CA VAL A 187 43.99 2.45 8.54
C VAL A 187 42.95 3.58 8.41
N ASP A 188 43.08 4.45 7.40
CA ASP A 188 42.15 5.57 7.18
C ASP A 188 40.77 5.14 6.63
N GLN A 189 40.71 4.03 5.87
CA GLN A 189 39.46 3.53 5.32
C GLN A 189 38.56 2.90 6.38
N GLN A 190 39.13 2.24 7.40
CA GLN A 190 38.36 1.61 8.46
C GLN A 190 37.68 2.65 9.37
N ALA A 191 38.37 3.77 9.66
CA ALA A 191 37.79 4.88 10.41
C ALA A 191 36.65 5.58 9.64
N ALA A 192 36.79 5.71 8.32
CA ALA A 192 35.75 6.29 7.47
C ALA A 192 34.49 5.41 7.39
N VAL A 193 34.65 4.08 7.29
CA VAL A 193 33.51 3.14 7.29
C VAL A 193 32.80 3.17 8.66
N GLN A 194 33.55 3.21 9.76
CA GLN A 194 32.94 3.27 11.09
C GLN A 194 32.11 4.54 11.30
N ALA A 195 32.61 5.71 10.87
CA ALA A 195 31.87 6.96 10.95
C ALA A 195 30.58 6.96 10.10
N GLN A 196 30.59 6.28 8.94
CA GLN A 196 29.39 6.13 8.11
C GLN A 196 28.33 5.24 8.78
N VAL A 197 28.75 4.16 9.44
CA VAL A 197 27.84 3.27 10.18
C VAL A 197 27.21 4.00 11.37
N GLU A 198 28.00 4.76 12.13
CA GLU A 198 27.49 5.55 13.26
C GLU A 198 26.51 6.64 12.81
N ALA A 199 26.77 7.29 11.67
CA ALA A 199 25.85 8.26 11.07
C ALA A 199 24.53 7.62 10.59
N ALA A 200 24.62 6.47 9.92
CA ALA A 200 23.43 5.73 9.47
C ALA A 200 22.59 5.22 10.64
N GLN A 201 23.23 4.79 11.74
CA GLN A 201 22.54 4.36 12.94
C GLN A 201 21.83 5.52 13.64
N ALA A 202 22.48 6.69 13.76
CA ALA A 202 21.86 7.88 14.33
C ALA A 202 20.65 8.36 13.50
N GLU A 203 20.73 8.26 12.17
CA GLU A 203 19.61 8.59 11.29
C GLU A 203 18.47 7.58 11.41
N ALA A 204 18.78 6.29 11.55
CA ALA A 204 17.78 5.25 11.79
C ALA A 204 17.06 5.44 13.13
N GLU A 205 17.79 5.81 14.19
CA GLU A 205 17.22 6.13 15.50
C GLU A 205 16.32 7.37 15.45
N ALA A 206 16.71 8.40 14.70
CA ALA A 206 15.87 9.59 14.50
C ALA A 206 14.57 9.25 13.75
N ARG A 207 14.65 8.43 12.69
CA ARG A 207 13.47 7.95 11.95
C ARG A 207 12.56 7.07 12.83
N ALA A 208 13.14 6.22 13.68
CA ALA A 208 12.38 5.41 14.62
C ALA A 208 11.65 6.28 15.66
N ALA A 209 12.30 7.33 16.16
CA ALA A 209 11.68 8.28 17.08
C ALA A 209 10.52 9.05 16.41
N GLU A 210 10.68 9.47 15.16
CA GLU A 210 9.62 10.12 14.40
C GLU A 210 8.44 9.17 14.13
N ALA A 211 8.71 7.92 13.73
CA ALA A 211 7.69 6.90 13.55
C ALA A 211 6.91 6.62 14.85
N ALA A 212 7.60 6.57 15.99
CA ALA A 212 6.95 6.42 17.29
C ALA A 212 6.06 7.62 17.64
N GLN A 213 6.48 8.85 17.30
CA GLN A 213 5.65 10.05 17.47
C GLN A 213 4.41 10.01 16.57
N GLN A 214 4.55 9.58 15.31
CA GLN A 214 3.42 9.43 14.39
C GLN A 214 2.44 8.36 14.88
N GLN A 215 2.93 7.21 15.35
CA GLN A 215 2.09 6.17 15.95
C GLN A 215 1.32 6.68 17.17
N ALA A 216 1.98 7.42 18.06
CA ALA A 216 1.32 8.03 19.21
C ALA A 216 0.25 9.05 18.80
N ALA A 217 0.49 9.84 17.75
CA ALA A 217 -0.49 10.79 17.22
C ALA A 217 -1.71 10.08 16.61
N VAL A 218 -1.50 9.00 15.86
CA VAL A 218 -2.60 8.19 15.31
C VAL A 218 -3.42 7.55 16.44
N GLN A 219 -2.75 7.00 17.46
CA GLN A 219 -3.44 6.44 18.62
C GLN A 219 -4.31 7.50 19.33
N ALA A 220 -3.77 8.70 19.55
CA ALA A 220 -4.52 9.80 20.16
C ALA A 220 -5.75 10.22 19.33
N GLN A 221 -5.65 10.20 17.99
CA GLN A 221 -6.78 10.48 17.10
C GLN A 221 -7.86 9.40 17.20
N VAL A 222 -7.46 8.13 17.26
CA VAL A 222 -8.40 7.01 17.43
C VAL A 222 -9.13 7.12 18.78
N GLU A 223 -8.41 7.40 19.86
CA GLU A 223 -9.00 7.59 21.19
C GLU A 223 -9.97 8.79 21.21
N ALA A 224 -9.64 9.89 20.54
CA ALA A 224 -10.53 11.04 20.42
C ALA A 224 -11.80 10.71 19.62
N ALA A 225 -11.68 10.00 18.49
CA ALA A 225 -12.83 9.58 17.68
C ALA A 225 -13.73 8.60 18.44
N GLN A 226 -13.16 7.67 19.21
CA GLN A 226 -13.92 6.76 20.06
C GLN A 226 -14.67 7.51 21.17
N ALA A 227 -14.06 8.52 21.79
CA ALA A 227 -14.72 9.35 22.79
C ALA A 227 -15.89 10.16 22.19
N GLU A 228 -15.73 10.69 20.98
CA GLU A 228 -16.81 11.39 20.28
C GLU A 228 -17.97 10.46 19.92
N ALA A 229 -17.66 9.26 19.39
CA ALA A 229 -18.68 8.24 19.09
C ALA A 229 -19.45 7.80 20.35
N ALA A 230 -18.75 7.63 21.49
CA ALA A 230 -19.39 7.32 22.75
C ALA A 230 -20.33 8.45 23.23
N ALA A 231 -19.90 9.71 23.11
CA ALA A 231 -20.73 10.86 23.48
C ALA A 231 -21.98 10.98 22.59
N GLN A 232 -21.86 10.69 21.29
CA GLN A 232 -23.01 10.67 20.36
C GLN A 232 -24.00 9.56 20.72
N ALA A 233 -23.51 8.36 21.04
CA ALA A 233 -24.36 7.24 21.47
C ALA A 233 -25.10 7.54 22.79
N GLU A 234 -24.44 8.20 23.74
CA GLU A 234 -25.11 8.65 24.98
C GLU A 234 -26.18 9.71 24.71
N ALA A 235 -25.92 10.66 23.80
CA ALA A 235 -26.90 11.67 23.42
C ALA A 235 -28.13 11.07 22.73
N GLU A 236 -27.93 10.05 21.87
CA GLU A 236 -29.01 9.33 21.21
C GLU A 236 -29.87 8.56 22.23
N GLN A 237 -29.26 7.86 23.19
CA GLN A 237 -29.98 7.18 24.26
C GLN A 237 -30.80 8.16 25.13
N GLN A 238 -30.25 9.34 25.41
CA GLN A 238 -30.98 10.38 26.16
C GLN A 238 -32.18 10.90 25.36
N ALA A 239 -32.01 11.13 24.06
CA ALA A 239 -33.09 11.58 23.19
C ALA A 239 -34.22 10.53 23.08
N GLU A 240 -33.88 9.25 22.99
CA GLU A 240 -34.86 8.15 22.99
C GLU A 240 -35.60 8.05 24.32
N ALA A 241 -34.89 8.17 25.44
CA ALA A 241 -35.49 8.17 26.78
C ALA A 241 -36.45 9.36 26.97
N GLU A 242 -36.08 10.56 26.48
CA GLU A 242 -36.94 11.74 26.55
C GLU A 242 -38.19 11.57 25.67
N ALA A 243 -38.04 11.03 24.46
CA ALA A 243 -39.17 10.74 23.58
C ALA A 243 -40.13 9.72 24.19
N ALA A 244 -39.60 8.67 24.83
CA ALA A 244 -40.41 7.68 25.54
C ALA A 244 -41.18 8.30 26.72
N ALA A 245 -40.54 9.16 27.51
CA ALA A 245 -41.19 9.87 28.62
C ALA A 245 -42.30 10.81 28.14
N GLN A 246 -42.10 11.53 27.03
CA GLN A 246 -43.11 12.38 26.42
C GLN A 246 -44.31 11.55 25.93
N ALA A 247 -44.06 10.43 25.26
CA ALA A 247 -45.12 9.53 24.80
C ALA A 247 -45.96 8.96 25.96
N GLU A 248 -45.31 8.61 27.09
CA GLU A 248 -46.02 8.15 28.29
C GLU A 248 -46.88 9.26 28.90
N ALA A 249 -46.35 10.49 28.98
CA ALA A 249 -47.11 11.64 29.48
C ALA A 249 -48.34 11.95 28.61
N GLU A 250 -48.20 11.86 27.28
CA GLU A 250 -49.33 12.03 26.35
C GLU A 250 -50.39 10.94 26.53
N GLN A 251 -49.99 9.67 26.71
CA GLN A 251 -50.93 8.58 26.98
C GLN A 251 -51.67 8.78 28.29
N GLN A 252 -50.99 9.22 29.35
CA GLN A 252 -51.63 9.52 30.63
C GLN A 252 -52.64 10.66 30.50
N ALA A 253 -52.28 11.75 29.81
CA ALA A 253 -53.18 12.88 29.58
C ALA A 253 -54.43 12.47 28.76
N GLN A 254 -54.27 11.59 27.78
CA GLN A 254 -55.39 11.04 27.01
C GLN A 254 -56.32 10.18 27.88
N ALA A 255 -55.75 9.31 28.72
CA ALA A 255 -56.51 8.46 29.63
C ALA A 255 -57.30 9.29 30.67
N GLU A 256 -56.70 10.35 31.21
CA GLU A 256 -57.39 11.28 32.11
C GLU A 256 -58.53 12.03 31.42
N ALA A 257 -58.30 12.51 30.19
CA ALA A 257 -59.33 13.17 29.40
C ALA A 257 -60.51 12.25 29.08
N GLU A 258 -60.24 10.98 28.77
CA GLU A 258 -61.28 9.97 28.54
C GLU A 258 -62.06 9.67 29.83
N ALA A 259 -61.37 9.47 30.96
CA ALA A 259 -62.01 9.25 32.25
C ALA A 259 -62.92 10.42 32.66
N ALA A 260 -62.48 11.66 32.42
CA ALA A 260 -63.28 12.86 32.68
C ALA A 260 -64.52 12.98 31.78
N ALA A 261 -64.46 12.48 30.54
CA ALA A 261 -65.61 12.48 29.63
C ALA A 261 -66.68 11.42 29.99
N GLN A 262 -66.31 10.40 30.75
CA GLN A 262 -67.21 9.32 31.18
C GLN A 262 -67.89 9.60 32.54
N ALA A 263 -67.46 10.63 33.28
CA ALA A 263 -68.00 11.04 34.58
C ALA A 263 -69.12 12.08 34.45
#